data_AF-A0A136JGP9-F1
#
_entry.id   AF-A0A136JGP9-F1
#
_cell.length_a   1.000
_cell.length_b   1.000
_cell.length_c   1.000
_cell.angle_alpha   90.00
_cell.angle_beta   90.00
_cell.angle_gamma   90.00
#
_symmetry.space_group_name_H-M   'P 1'
#
loop_
_entity.id
_entity.type
_entity.pdbx_description
1 polymer ?
#
loop_
_entity_poly.entity_id
_entity_poly.type
_entity_poly.pdbx_seq_one_letter_code
_entity_poly.pdbx_strand_id
1 'polypeptide(L)'
;MYREYCATLVEQDYMLAHDLDTATLLEVVPRFTSLREFTFSSYWEFHPKGAKTPFDGCLLFPGPTPPPRGSREAVAFLEAAAQLAASSPSGSTKLESLTLGLLSWRFFEQSDTAFLARALQTCRDLTAFRICIDTGMKERALGNDAWAPPADYDPDEDRDEEHHFGTEVAECSRVMASGMLREFLRCLQHLETLQVSFLYNSAEFEFPALLGDVIQPKHRWEFLASLKLENIACERQELLSVLKRHKDTLESLSLHSISLRSTSWLVLLPQIRK
;
A
#
# COMPACT_ATOMS: atom_id res chain seq x y z
N MET A 1 -10.21 -20.62 -23.20
CA MET A 1 -9.53 -19.39 -22.75
C MET A 1 -10.52 -18.25 -22.42
N TYR A 2 -11.12 -17.51 -23.37
CA TYR A 2 -12.01 -16.38 -23.01
C TYR A 2 -13.25 -16.78 -22.18
N ARG A 3 -13.93 -17.89 -22.53
CA ARG A 3 -15.09 -18.38 -21.75
C ARG A 3 -14.72 -18.82 -20.32
N GLU A 4 -13.56 -19.44 -20.16
CA GLU A 4 -13.07 -19.86 -18.83
C GLU A 4 -12.73 -18.63 -17.99
N TYR A 5 -12.09 -17.63 -18.61
CA TYR A 5 -11.84 -16.33 -17.97
C TYR A 5 -13.14 -15.66 -17.49
N CYS A 6 -14.17 -15.57 -18.34
CA CYS A 6 -15.47 -15.02 -17.93
C CYS A 6 -16.10 -15.82 -16.79
N ALA A 7 -15.99 -17.16 -16.80
CA ALA A 7 -16.51 -17.98 -15.72
C ALA A 7 -15.78 -17.71 -14.40
N THR A 8 -14.45 -17.57 -14.43
CA THR A 8 -13.63 -17.23 -13.26
C THR A 8 -13.97 -15.84 -12.71
N LEU A 9 -14.23 -14.85 -13.58
CA LEU A 9 -14.67 -13.53 -13.14
C LEU A 9 -16.02 -13.59 -12.39
N VAL A 10 -17.00 -14.32 -12.94
CA VAL A 10 -18.30 -14.49 -12.28
C VAL A 10 -18.16 -15.20 -10.93
N GLU A 11 -17.28 -16.19 -10.84
CA GLU A 11 -16.96 -16.88 -9.57
C GLU A 11 -16.30 -15.93 -8.56
N GLN A 12 -15.33 -15.12 -8.99
CA GLN A 12 -14.68 -14.12 -8.15
C GLN A 12 -15.68 -13.07 -7.64
N ASP A 13 -16.53 -12.54 -8.52
CA ASP A 13 -17.59 -11.59 -8.15
C ASP A 13 -18.54 -12.21 -7.13
N TYR A 14 -18.91 -13.48 -7.34
CA TYR A 14 -19.74 -14.22 -6.39
C TYR A 14 -19.03 -14.38 -5.04
N MET A 15 -17.73 -14.75 -5.02
CA MET A 15 -16.96 -14.89 -3.79
C MET A 15 -16.86 -13.57 -3.02
N LEU A 16 -16.58 -12.47 -3.72
CA LEU A 16 -16.49 -11.14 -3.13
C LEU A 16 -17.84 -10.65 -2.59
N ALA A 17 -18.93 -10.90 -3.32
CA ALA A 17 -20.28 -10.51 -2.91
C ALA A 17 -20.80 -11.28 -1.68
N HIS A 18 -20.22 -12.44 -1.37
CA HIS A 18 -20.65 -13.32 -0.27
C HIS A 18 -19.57 -13.49 0.81
N ASP A 19 -18.55 -12.62 0.83
CA ASP A 19 -17.45 -12.64 1.79
C ASP A 19 -16.70 -13.99 1.90
N LEU A 20 -16.67 -14.76 0.80
CA LEU A 20 -16.07 -16.10 0.78
C LEU A 20 -14.54 -16.05 0.73
N ASP A 21 -13.96 -14.91 0.37
CA ASP A 21 -12.52 -14.66 0.36
C ASP A 21 -11.89 -14.84 1.74
N THR A 22 -12.49 -14.29 2.79
CA THR A 22 -12.02 -14.42 4.18
C THR A 22 -12.09 -15.87 4.65
N ALA A 23 -13.21 -16.55 4.40
CA ALA A 23 -13.37 -17.97 4.71
C ALA A 23 -12.33 -18.85 3.99
N THR A 24 -12.06 -18.53 2.71
CA THR A 24 -11.04 -19.22 1.92
C THR A 24 -9.65 -19.01 2.52
N LEU A 25 -9.30 -17.77 2.91
CA LEU A 25 -8.02 -17.47 3.56
C LEU A 25 -7.88 -18.22 4.90
N LEU A 26 -8.94 -18.29 5.70
CA LEU A 26 -8.95 -19.05 6.95
C LEU A 26 -8.71 -20.55 6.74
N GLU A 27 -9.24 -21.12 5.66
CA GLU A 27 -9.01 -22.53 5.30
C GLU A 27 -7.58 -22.77 4.79
N VAL A 28 -7.09 -21.85 3.97
CA VAL A 28 -5.90 -22.03 3.14
C VAL A 28 -4.61 -21.61 3.85
N VAL A 29 -4.60 -20.46 4.53
CA VAL A 29 -3.39 -19.91 5.18
C VAL A 29 -2.76 -20.89 6.18
N PRO A 30 -3.51 -21.59 7.06
CA PRO A 30 -2.93 -22.53 8.02
C PRO A 30 -2.18 -23.71 7.38
N ARG A 31 -2.47 -24.03 6.11
CA ARG A 31 -1.79 -25.10 5.38
C ARG A 31 -0.35 -24.72 5.01
N PHE A 32 -0.01 -23.44 5.06
CA PHE A 32 1.34 -22.93 4.80
C PHE A 32 2.12 -22.70 6.11
N THR A 33 2.53 -23.79 6.77
CA THR A 33 3.23 -23.74 8.07
C THR A 33 4.58 -23.02 8.07
N SER A 34 5.12 -22.74 6.88
CA SER A 34 6.38 -22.04 6.64
C SER A 34 6.18 -20.68 5.96
N LEU A 35 4.94 -20.17 5.88
CA LEU A 35 4.65 -18.87 5.29
C LEU A 35 5.31 -17.76 6.12
N ARG A 36 6.23 -17.04 5.49
CA ARG A 36 6.98 -15.92 6.08
C ARG A 36 6.71 -14.60 5.39
N GLU A 37 6.26 -14.64 4.15
CA GLU A 37 6.00 -13.46 3.35
C GLU A 37 4.61 -13.55 2.73
N PHE A 38 3.88 -12.45 2.81
CA PHE A 38 2.61 -12.28 2.16
C PHE A 38 2.61 -10.98 1.35
N THR A 39 2.24 -11.08 0.08
CA THR A 39 2.15 -9.93 -0.83
C THR A 39 0.78 -9.90 -1.52
N PHE A 40 0.01 -8.85 -1.26
CA PHE A 40 -1.09 -8.43 -2.12
C PHE A 40 -0.53 -7.40 -3.06
N SER A 41 -0.45 -7.66 -4.36
CA SER A 41 -0.06 -6.58 -5.29
C SER A 41 -0.74 -6.70 -6.63
N SER A 42 -1.46 -5.64 -6.99
CA SER A 42 -1.78 -5.30 -8.38
C SER A 42 -0.79 -4.28 -8.96
N TYR A 43 0.22 -3.87 -8.20
CA TYR A 43 1.24 -2.93 -8.64
C TYR A 43 2.55 -3.64 -8.98
N TRP A 44 2.97 -3.48 -10.22
CA TRP A 44 4.11 -4.17 -10.82
C TRP A 44 5.42 -3.99 -10.04
N GLU A 45 5.59 -2.89 -9.31
CA GLU A 45 6.81 -2.60 -8.55
C GLU A 45 7.09 -3.61 -7.43
N PHE A 46 6.05 -4.24 -6.88
CA PHE A 46 6.19 -5.24 -5.82
C PHE A 46 6.40 -6.67 -6.34
N HIS A 47 6.38 -6.87 -7.66
CA HIS A 47 6.70 -8.17 -8.24
C HIS A 47 8.21 -8.29 -8.48
N PRO A 48 8.82 -9.45 -8.19
CA PRO A 48 10.23 -9.66 -8.49
C PRO A 48 10.48 -9.48 -9.99
N LYS A 49 11.32 -8.51 -10.36
CA LYS A 49 11.64 -8.25 -11.77
C LYS A 49 12.18 -9.53 -12.43
N GLY A 50 11.48 -10.00 -13.47
CA GLY A 50 11.90 -11.16 -14.26
C GLY A 50 11.51 -12.53 -13.70
N ALA A 51 10.73 -12.61 -12.61
CA ALA A 51 10.17 -13.88 -12.17
C ALA A 51 9.03 -14.29 -13.13
N LYS A 52 9.29 -15.28 -13.98
CA LYS A 52 8.20 -15.94 -14.69
C LYS A 52 7.37 -16.73 -13.70
N THR A 53 6.16 -16.28 -13.38
CA THR A 53 5.25 -17.11 -12.60
C THR A 53 4.56 -18.12 -13.52
N PRO A 54 4.15 -19.30 -13.02
CA PRO A 54 3.29 -20.22 -13.77
C PRO A 54 2.00 -19.56 -14.28
N PHE A 55 1.64 -18.40 -13.70
CA PHE A 55 0.46 -17.62 -14.00
C PHE A 55 0.73 -16.44 -14.93
N ASP A 56 1.96 -16.21 -15.40
CA ASP A 56 2.27 -15.08 -16.29
C ASP A 56 1.50 -15.15 -17.62
N GLY A 57 1.09 -16.35 -18.04
CA GLY A 57 0.18 -16.55 -19.18
C GLY A 57 -1.31 -16.51 -18.81
N CYS A 58 -1.63 -16.52 -17.52
CA CYS A 58 -3.00 -16.49 -16.97
C CYS A 58 -3.39 -15.08 -16.47
N LEU A 59 -2.42 -14.26 -16.10
CA LEU A 59 -2.57 -12.85 -15.74
C LEU A 59 -2.73 -12.02 -17.03
N LEU A 60 -3.81 -12.29 -17.77
CA LEU A 60 -4.42 -11.22 -18.58
C LEU A 60 -4.76 -10.14 -17.57
N PHE A 61 -4.06 -8.99 -17.68
CA PHE A 61 -4.22 -7.76 -16.90
C PHE A 61 -5.39 -7.90 -15.93
N PRO A 62 -5.15 -8.18 -14.63
CA PRO A 62 -6.23 -8.53 -13.71
C PRO A 62 -7.33 -7.51 -13.94
N GLY A 63 -8.51 -7.99 -14.32
CA GLY A 63 -9.63 -7.13 -14.71
C GLY A 63 -9.85 -6.04 -13.65
N PRO A 64 -10.59 -4.97 -13.98
CA PRO A 64 -10.75 -3.81 -13.11
C PRO A 64 -10.96 -4.26 -11.66
N THR A 65 -9.98 -3.98 -10.79
CA THR A 65 -10.06 -4.36 -9.39
C THR A 65 -11.28 -3.65 -8.79
N PRO A 66 -12.13 -4.36 -8.04
CA PRO A 66 -13.34 -3.77 -7.50
C PRO A 66 -12.94 -2.56 -6.64
N PRO A 67 -13.51 -1.37 -6.89
CA PRO A 67 -13.24 -0.22 -6.05
C PRO A 67 -13.84 -0.45 -4.65
N PRO A 68 -13.17 0.00 -3.57
CA PRO A 68 -11.86 0.64 -3.57
C PRO A 68 -10.71 -0.38 -3.69
N ARG A 69 -9.79 -0.13 -4.65
CA ARG A 69 -8.70 -1.06 -5.03
C ARG A 69 -7.92 -1.56 -3.80
N GLY A 70 -7.69 -2.87 -3.73
CA GLY A 70 -6.85 -3.51 -2.71
C GLY A 70 -7.40 -3.50 -1.28
N SER A 71 -8.47 -2.75 -1.01
CA SER A 71 -8.98 -2.57 0.35
C SER A 71 -9.66 -3.84 0.84
N ARG A 72 -10.42 -4.51 -0.03
CA ARG A 72 -11.14 -5.73 0.31
C ARG A 72 -10.17 -6.85 0.65
N GLU A 73 -9.14 -7.02 -0.18
CA GLU A 73 -8.12 -8.05 -0.02
C GLU A 73 -7.32 -7.82 1.26
N ALA A 74 -6.94 -6.57 1.55
CA ALA A 74 -6.28 -6.20 2.80
C ALA A 74 -7.16 -6.50 4.02
N VAL A 75 -8.45 -6.14 3.98
CA VAL A 75 -9.40 -6.43 5.06
C VAL A 75 -9.55 -7.93 5.27
N ALA A 76 -9.89 -8.68 4.23
CA ALA A 76 -10.10 -10.13 4.31
C ALA A 76 -8.89 -10.85 4.89
N PHE A 77 -7.68 -10.44 4.51
CA PHE A 77 -6.45 -11.00 5.07
C PHE A 77 -6.21 -10.63 6.52
N LEU A 78 -6.31 -9.35 6.87
CA LEU A 78 -6.07 -8.90 8.23
C LEU A 78 -7.11 -9.51 9.19
N GLU A 79 -8.36 -9.69 8.74
CA GLU A 79 -9.39 -10.43 9.47
C GLU A 79 -9.04 -11.91 9.63
N ALA A 80 -8.67 -12.60 8.55
CA ALA A 80 -8.27 -14.00 8.60
C ALA A 80 -7.05 -14.18 9.53
N ALA A 81 -6.04 -13.34 9.40
CA ALA A 81 -4.84 -13.37 10.24
C ALA A 81 -5.20 -13.17 11.72
N ALA A 82 -6.04 -12.18 12.04
CA ALA A 82 -6.48 -11.93 13.41
C ALA A 82 -7.25 -13.12 14.02
N GLN A 83 -8.12 -13.76 13.24
CA GLN A 83 -8.88 -14.94 13.66
C GLN A 83 -7.97 -16.17 13.87
N LEU A 84 -6.98 -16.37 13.00
CA LEU A 84 -5.98 -17.43 13.16
C LEU A 84 -5.13 -17.22 14.41
N ALA A 85 -4.70 -15.98 14.66
CA ALA A 85 -3.97 -15.63 15.88
C ALA A 85 -4.82 -15.86 17.14
N ALA A 86 -6.12 -15.57 17.10
CA ALA A 86 -7.02 -15.77 18.22
C ALA A 86 -7.33 -17.26 18.51
N SER A 87 -7.39 -18.10 17.47
CA SER A 87 -7.76 -19.51 17.59
C SER A 87 -6.60 -20.44 17.97
N SER A 88 -5.35 -20.00 17.80
CA SER A 88 -4.16 -20.81 18.09
C SER A 88 -3.11 -20.05 18.91
N PRO A 89 -3.12 -20.13 20.25
CA PRO A 89 -2.14 -19.45 21.11
C PRO A 89 -0.69 -19.93 20.91
N SER A 90 -0.50 -21.11 20.31
CA SER A 90 0.82 -21.66 19.95
C SER A 90 1.18 -21.48 18.47
N GLY A 91 0.27 -20.92 17.67
CA GLY A 91 0.35 -20.88 16.21
C GLY A 91 0.32 -19.46 15.65
N SER A 92 0.99 -18.51 16.31
CA SER A 92 1.24 -17.19 15.72
C SER A 92 1.84 -17.38 14.34
N THR A 93 1.29 -16.69 13.33
CA THR A 93 1.83 -16.72 11.98
C THR A 93 3.32 -16.37 12.05
N LYS A 94 4.18 -17.10 11.33
CA LYS A 94 5.61 -16.77 11.21
C LYS A 94 5.82 -15.66 10.17
N LEU A 95 4.83 -14.79 10.04
CA LEU A 95 4.82 -13.76 9.02
C LEU A 95 5.86 -12.70 9.41
N GLU A 96 6.89 -12.59 8.60
CA GLU A 96 8.01 -11.66 8.77
C GLU A 96 7.87 -10.48 7.80
N SER A 97 7.27 -10.70 6.62
CA SER A 97 7.09 -9.69 5.58
C SER A 97 5.63 -9.57 5.14
N LEU A 98 5.09 -8.35 5.16
CA LEU A 98 3.78 -8.02 4.62
C LEU A 98 3.89 -6.88 3.61
N THR A 99 3.41 -7.13 2.40
CA THR A 99 3.29 -6.12 1.34
C THR A 99 1.81 -5.92 1.02
N LEU A 100 1.30 -4.73 1.34
CA LEU A 100 0.00 -4.23 0.92
C LEU A 100 0.23 -3.34 -0.30
N GLY A 101 0.20 -3.90 -1.51
CA GLY A 101 0.57 -3.27 -2.77
C GLY A 101 -0.25 -2.02 -3.10
N LEU A 102 -1.01 -2.01 -4.19
CA LEU A 102 -1.89 -0.86 -4.46
C LEU A 102 -3.12 -0.92 -3.55
N LEU A 103 -3.15 -0.06 -2.54
CA LEU A 103 -4.21 0.03 -1.52
C LEU A 103 -4.89 1.39 -1.57
N SER A 104 -6.20 1.44 -1.75
CA SER A 104 -6.94 2.70 -1.65
C SER A 104 -6.82 3.31 -0.25
N TRP A 105 -6.61 4.62 -0.17
CA TRP A 105 -6.63 5.37 1.09
C TRP A 105 -7.93 5.17 1.89
N ARG A 106 -9.04 4.85 1.21
CA ARG A 106 -10.34 4.56 1.83
C ARG A 106 -10.29 3.37 2.80
N PHE A 107 -9.32 2.46 2.65
CA PHE A 107 -9.06 1.42 3.65
C PHE A 107 -8.95 2.01 5.06
N PHE A 108 -8.22 3.11 5.22
CA PHE A 108 -8.03 3.76 6.52
C PHE A 108 -9.26 4.55 6.99
N GLU A 109 -10.07 5.05 6.05
CA GLU A 109 -11.33 5.73 6.37
C GLU A 109 -12.41 4.75 6.87
N GLN A 110 -12.47 3.58 6.24
CA GLN A 110 -13.49 2.55 6.51
C GLN A 110 -13.12 1.63 7.66
N SER A 111 -11.83 1.51 7.97
CA SER A 111 -11.36 0.67 9.07
C SER A 111 -11.63 1.31 10.42
N ASP A 112 -12.27 0.56 11.33
CA ASP A 112 -12.36 0.98 12.72
C ASP A 112 -11.03 0.74 13.46
N THR A 113 -10.74 1.57 14.48
CA THR A 113 -9.48 1.51 15.24
C THR A 113 -9.32 0.20 16.02
N ALA A 114 -10.42 -0.44 16.44
CA ALA A 114 -10.37 -1.71 17.15
C ALA A 114 -10.02 -2.86 16.22
N PHE A 115 -10.49 -2.84 14.98
CA PHE A 115 -10.11 -3.77 13.91
C PHE A 115 -8.63 -3.65 13.62
N LEU A 116 -8.13 -2.44 13.35
CA LEU A 116 -6.70 -2.24 13.11
C LEU A 116 -5.87 -2.69 14.31
N ALA A 117 -6.27 -2.37 15.55
CA ALA A 117 -5.55 -2.84 16.74
C ALA A 117 -5.47 -4.38 16.83
N ARG A 118 -6.56 -5.09 16.52
CA ARG A 118 -6.57 -6.57 16.47
C ARG A 118 -5.67 -7.10 15.36
N ALA A 119 -5.75 -6.52 14.17
CA ALA A 119 -4.91 -6.89 13.03
C ALA A 119 -3.42 -6.66 13.35
N LEU A 120 -3.09 -5.52 13.96
CA LEU A 120 -1.73 -5.14 14.36
C LEU A 120 -1.12 -6.10 15.37
N GLN A 121 -1.93 -6.64 16.29
CA GLN A 121 -1.45 -7.62 17.27
C GLN A 121 -0.91 -8.89 16.58
N THR A 122 -1.47 -9.25 15.42
CA THR A 122 -1.03 -10.39 14.62
C THR A 122 0.25 -10.11 13.86
N CYS A 123 0.47 -8.83 13.52
CA CYS A 123 1.60 -8.37 12.72
C CYS A 123 2.77 -7.83 13.57
N ARG A 124 2.76 -8.04 14.89
CA ARG A 124 3.77 -7.47 15.79
C ARG A 124 5.20 -7.92 15.48
N ASP A 125 5.34 -9.13 14.94
CA ASP A 125 6.60 -9.79 14.65
C ASP A 125 7.09 -9.51 13.20
N LEU A 126 6.39 -8.63 12.46
CA LEU A 126 6.82 -8.20 11.13
C LEU A 126 8.16 -7.47 11.20
N THR A 127 9.10 -7.91 10.37
CA THR A 127 10.37 -7.26 10.12
C THR A 127 10.34 -6.44 8.84
N ALA A 128 9.43 -6.72 7.89
CA ALA A 128 9.26 -5.93 6.69
C ALA A 128 7.79 -5.56 6.46
N PHE A 129 7.55 -4.26 6.23
CA PHE A 129 6.24 -3.74 5.87
C PHE A 129 6.35 -2.80 4.68
N ARG A 130 5.54 -3.06 3.65
CA ARG A 130 5.50 -2.26 2.43
C ARG A 130 4.07 -1.91 2.08
N ILE A 131 3.83 -0.64 1.79
CA ILE A 131 2.51 -0.16 1.39
C ILE A 131 2.60 0.87 0.26
N CYS A 132 1.73 0.77 -0.75
CA CYS A 132 1.50 1.82 -1.75
C CYS A 132 0.05 2.29 -1.71
N ILE A 133 -0.16 3.54 -1.33
CA ILE A 133 -1.50 4.11 -1.19
C ILE A 133 -1.92 4.74 -2.50
N ASP A 134 -2.98 4.22 -3.11
CA ASP A 134 -3.64 4.81 -4.27
C ASP A 134 -4.32 6.12 -3.84
N THR A 135 -3.98 7.23 -4.52
CA THR A 135 -4.50 8.58 -4.28
C THR A 135 -5.44 9.04 -5.41
N GLY A 136 -5.97 8.08 -6.15
CA GLY A 136 -7.00 8.28 -7.15
C GLY A 136 -6.42 8.62 -8.51
N MET A 137 -6.94 7.92 -9.50
CA MET A 137 -6.80 8.25 -10.90
C MET A 137 -8.21 8.42 -11.43
N LYS A 138 -8.53 9.61 -11.94
CA LYS A 138 -9.79 9.76 -12.68
C LYS A 138 -9.55 9.09 -14.02
N GLU A 139 -9.83 7.79 -14.08
CA GLU A 139 -10.11 7.16 -15.36
C GLU A 139 -11.21 8.01 -15.97
N ARG A 140 -10.90 8.64 -17.11
CA ARG A 140 -11.92 9.26 -17.95
C ARG A 140 -13.03 8.23 -18.00
N ALA A 141 -14.26 8.62 -17.67
CA ALA A 141 -15.40 7.72 -17.69
C ALA A 141 -15.58 7.24 -19.14
N LEU A 142 -14.76 6.26 -19.54
CA LEU A 142 -15.09 5.26 -20.52
C LEU A 142 -16.27 4.60 -19.84
N GLY A 143 -17.47 5.09 -20.14
CA GLY A 143 -18.69 4.49 -19.62
C GLY A 143 -18.58 2.99 -19.79
N ASN A 144 -19.18 2.23 -18.88
CA ASN A 144 -19.22 0.76 -18.94
C ASN A 144 -19.78 0.20 -20.27
N ASP A 145 -20.20 1.07 -21.19
CA ASP A 145 -20.49 0.79 -22.57
C ASP A 145 -19.17 0.58 -23.32
N ALA A 146 -18.76 -0.69 -23.45
CA ALA A 146 -17.68 -1.19 -24.29
C ALA A 146 -17.04 -0.12 -25.19
N TRP A 147 -15.87 0.38 -24.80
CA TRP A 147 -15.13 1.36 -25.59
C TRP A 147 -14.75 0.74 -26.94
N ALA A 148 -15.65 0.88 -27.91
CA ALA A 148 -15.29 0.97 -29.29
C ALA A 148 -14.96 2.45 -29.49
N PRO A 149 -13.69 2.81 -29.76
CA PRO A 149 -13.39 4.16 -30.16
C PRO A 149 -14.34 4.54 -31.32
N PRO A 150 -14.89 5.76 -31.35
CA PRO A 150 -15.64 6.24 -32.50
C PRO A 150 -14.88 5.94 -33.80
N ALA A 151 -15.59 5.74 -34.93
CA ALA A 151 -14.92 5.40 -36.20
C ALA A 151 -13.94 6.50 -36.68
N ASP A 152 -14.07 7.70 -36.12
CA ASP A 152 -13.26 8.89 -36.30
C ASP A 152 -12.29 9.16 -35.13
N TYR A 153 -12.07 8.19 -34.24
CA TYR A 153 -11.07 8.30 -33.18
C TYR A 153 -9.67 8.49 -33.77
N ASP A 154 -9.12 9.69 -33.60
CA ASP A 154 -7.73 9.98 -33.91
C ASP A 154 -6.87 9.74 -32.66
N PRO A 155 -6.05 8.67 -32.63
CA PRO A 155 -5.15 8.41 -31.51
C PRO A 155 -4.07 9.48 -31.34
N ASP A 156 -3.92 10.42 -32.29
CA ASP A 156 -2.99 11.54 -32.22
C ASP A 156 -3.60 12.79 -31.57
N GLU A 157 -4.91 13.01 -31.66
CA GLU A 157 -5.61 14.09 -30.96
C GLU A 157 -5.80 13.78 -29.46
N ASP A 158 -5.88 12.50 -29.11
CA ASP A 158 -6.06 12.04 -27.73
C ASP A 158 -4.77 11.96 -26.89
N ARG A 159 -3.60 12.20 -27.50
CA ARG A 159 -2.32 12.19 -26.77
C ARG A 159 -2.21 13.29 -25.72
N ASP A 160 -3.04 14.32 -25.84
CA ASP A 160 -3.10 15.45 -24.91
C ASP A 160 -4.22 15.31 -23.86
N GLU A 161 -4.94 14.17 -23.83
CA GLU A 161 -5.93 13.91 -22.78
C GLU A 161 -5.22 13.67 -21.44
N GLU A 162 -5.05 14.78 -20.71
CA GLU A 162 -4.40 14.91 -19.43
C GLU A 162 -5.05 13.93 -18.43
N HIS A 163 -4.42 12.78 -18.23
CA HIS A 163 -4.80 11.85 -17.19
C HIS A 163 -4.66 12.60 -15.87
N HIS A 164 -5.80 12.95 -15.26
CA HIS A 164 -5.80 13.64 -13.98
C HIS A 164 -5.45 12.62 -12.90
N PHE A 165 -4.17 12.61 -12.54
CA PHE A 165 -3.65 11.85 -11.42
C PHE A 165 -3.85 12.61 -10.10
N GLY A 166 -3.98 11.87 -9.01
CA GLY A 166 -4.10 12.44 -7.67
C GLY A 166 -5.42 13.15 -7.42
N THR A 167 -6.51 12.69 -8.06
CA THR A 167 -7.84 13.31 -7.92
C THR A 167 -8.43 13.18 -6.52
N GLU A 168 -7.89 12.28 -5.68
CA GLU A 168 -8.33 12.05 -4.31
C GLU A 168 -7.24 12.42 -3.28
N VAL A 169 -6.22 13.19 -3.69
CA VAL A 169 -5.13 13.61 -2.80
C VAL A 169 -5.66 14.42 -1.61
N ALA A 170 -6.65 15.28 -1.81
CA ALA A 170 -7.23 16.11 -0.75
C ALA A 170 -7.93 15.24 0.32
N GLU A 171 -8.75 14.28 -0.11
CA GLU A 171 -9.45 13.31 0.74
C GLU A 171 -8.44 12.43 1.49
N CYS A 172 -7.50 11.85 0.76
CA CYS A 172 -6.42 11.03 1.33
C CYS A 172 -5.65 11.81 2.40
N SER A 173 -5.28 13.06 2.13
CA SER A 173 -4.57 13.93 3.07
C SER A 173 -5.34 14.13 4.37
N ARG A 174 -6.65 14.37 4.30
CA ARG A 174 -7.51 14.47 5.49
C ARG A 174 -7.52 13.18 6.31
N VAL A 175 -7.55 12.01 5.66
CA VAL A 175 -7.54 10.71 6.34
C VAL A 175 -6.17 10.42 6.94
N MET A 176 -5.07 10.71 6.23
CA MET A 176 -3.71 10.52 6.76
C MET A 176 -3.47 11.41 7.98
N ALA A 177 -3.95 12.65 7.94
CA ALA A 177 -3.85 13.60 9.06
C ALA A 177 -4.54 13.11 10.34
N SER A 178 -5.51 12.19 10.25
CA SER A 178 -6.10 11.54 11.43
C SER A 178 -5.10 10.70 12.23
N GLY A 179 -3.99 10.28 11.61
CA GLY A 179 -2.95 9.48 12.24
C GLY A 179 -3.17 7.97 12.17
N MET A 180 -4.18 7.49 11.44
CA MET A 180 -4.48 6.05 11.35
C MET A 180 -3.27 5.23 10.85
N LEU A 181 -2.63 5.65 9.75
CA LEU A 181 -1.43 4.99 9.22
C LEU A 181 -0.27 5.05 10.23
N ARG A 182 -0.06 6.20 10.87
CA ARG A 182 0.98 6.39 11.87
C ARG A 182 0.82 5.48 13.09
N GLU A 183 -0.40 5.37 13.62
CA GLU A 183 -0.70 4.46 14.72
C GLU A 183 -0.52 2.99 14.30
N PHE A 184 -0.91 2.66 13.06
CA PHE A 184 -0.66 1.35 12.48
C PHE A 184 0.84 1.02 12.46
N LEU A 185 1.66 1.88 11.88
CA LEU A 185 3.10 1.67 11.76
C LEU A 185 3.83 1.67 13.12
N ARG A 186 3.33 2.44 14.09
CA ARG A 186 3.88 2.49 15.45
C ARG A 186 3.84 1.12 16.14
N CYS A 187 2.87 0.27 15.84
CA CYS A 187 2.72 -1.04 16.47
C CYS A 187 3.74 -2.09 16.00
N LEU A 188 4.42 -1.86 14.88
CA LEU A 188 5.39 -2.79 14.30
C LEU A 188 6.77 -2.62 14.95
N GLN A 189 6.97 -3.12 16.18
CA GLN A 189 8.18 -2.83 16.97
C GLN A 189 9.46 -3.46 16.40
N HIS A 190 9.34 -4.60 15.71
CA HIS A 190 10.46 -5.37 15.16
C HIS A 190 10.83 -4.98 13.73
N LEU A 191 10.34 -3.83 13.24
CA LEU A 191 10.47 -3.45 11.85
C LEU A 191 11.93 -3.12 11.47
N GLU A 192 12.42 -3.84 10.46
CA GLU A 192 13.72 -3.66 9.82
C GLU A 192 13.61 -2.93 8.49
N THR A 193 12.53 -3.19 7.73
CA THR A 193 12.26 -2.56 6.43
C THR A 193 10.90 -1.88 6.43
N LEU A 194 10.87 -0.58 6.14
CA LEU A 194 9.66 0.19 5.95
C LEU A 194 9.65 0.83 4.55
N GLN A 195 8.62 0.54 3.77
CA GLN A 195 8.31 1.26 2.54
C GLN A 195 6.89 1.83 2.62
N VAL A 196 6.78 3.15 2.47
CA VAL A 196 5.51 3.85 2.31
C VAL A 196 5.59 4.71 1.06
N SER A 197 4.75 4.42 0.08
CA SER A 197 4.56 5.25 -1.10
C SER A 197 3.12 5.69 -1.24
N PHE A 198 2.92 6.86 -1.81
CA PHE A 198 1.63 7.29 -2.34
C PHE A 198 1.75 7.36 -3.85
N LEU A 199 0.79 6.79 -4.58
CA LEU A 199 0.94 6.58 -6.02
C LEU A 199 1.02 7.89 -6.78
N TYR A 200 0.15 8.85 -6.45
CA TYR A 200 0.10 10.15 -7.11
C TYR A 200 0.17 11.32 -6.12
N ASN A 201 0.74 12.41 -6.60
CA ASN A 201 0.66 13.74 -6.00
C ASN A 201 -0.31 14.60 -6.84
N SER A 202 -0.63 15.82 -6.39
CA SER A 202 -1.57 16.70 -7.09
C SER A 202 -0.94 18.08 -7.29
N ALA A 203 -1.12 18.68 -8.47
CA ALA A 203 -0.69 20.06 -8.69
C ALA A 203 -1.44 21.06 -7.81
N GLU A 204 -2.70 20.77 -7.47
CA GLU A 204 -3.55 21.64 -6.64
C GLU A 204 -3.33 21.42 -5.14
N PHE A 205 -3.22 20.16 -4.72
CA PHE A 205 -3.15 19.77 -3.30
C PHE A 205 -1.75 19.37 -2.82
N GLU A 206 -0.76 19.44 -3.72
CA GLU A 206 0.64 19.04 -3.55
C GLU A 206 0.81 17.58 -3.14
N PHE A 207 0.63 17.21 -1.87
CA PHE A 207 1.01 15.90 -1.32
C PHE A 207 -0.09 15.25 -0.47
N PRO A 208 -0.25 13.93 -0.57
CA PRO A 208 -1.28 13.16 0.15
C PRO A 208 -0.97 12.92 1.63
N ALA A 209 0.24 13.20 2.11
CA ALA A 209 0.59 13.08 3.52
C ALA A 209 1.78 13.97 3.90
N LEU A 210 1.80 14.39 5.16
CA LEU A 210 3.00 14.87 5.83
C LEU A 210 3.80 13.70 6.39
N LEU A 211 5.11 13.88 6.58
CA LEU A 211 5.95 12.87 7.24
C LEU A 211 5.43 12.53 8.64
N GLY A 212 4.91 13.52 9.38
CA GLY A 212 4.30 13.33 10.68
C GLY A 212 2.97 12.59 10.67
N ASP A 213 2.32 12.44 9.51
CA ASP A 213 1.10 11.63 9.32
C ASP A 213 1.42 10.16 9.07
N VAL A 214 2.67 9.88 8.68
CA VAL A 214 3.17 8.53 8.40
C VAL A 214 4.01 8.00 9.57
N ILE A 215 4.95 8.81 10.06
CA ILE A 215 5.91 8.44 11.10
C ILE A 215 5.64 9.24 12.35
N GLN A 216 5.39 8.54 13.46
CA GLN A 216 5.16 9.19 14.75
C GLN A 216 6.37 10.03 15.17
N PRO A 217 6.17 11.34 15.46
CA PRO A 217 7.24 12.17 16.00
C PRO A 217 7.87 11.51 17.22
N LYS A 218 9.22 11.46 17.25
CA LYS A 218 10.03 10.84 18.30
C LYS A 218 10.00 9.30 18.36
N HIS A 219 9.17 8.61 17.58
CA HIS A 219 9.13 7.15 17.55
C HIS A 219 10.40 6.53 16.97
N ARG A 220 10.88 5.44 17.54
CA ARG A 220 12.06 4.71 17.08
C ARG A 220 11.71 3.24 16.94
N TRP A 221 11.84 2.70 15.74
CA TRP A 221 12.05 1.28 15.50
C TRP A 221 13.49 0.89 15.79
N GLU A 222 13.69 -0.06 16.69
CA GLU A 222 15.02 -0.44 17.20
C GLU A 222 15.92 -1.05 16.12
N PHE A 223 15.32 -1.71 15.12
CA PHE A 223 16.03 -2.50 14.12
C PHE A 223 15.89 -1.95 12.69
N LEU A 224 15.36 -0.73 12.51
CA LEU A 224 15.10 -0.19 11.18
C LEU A 224 16.40 0.03 10.38
N ALA A 225 16.60 -0.81 9.38
CA ALA A 225 17.74 -0.84 8.49
C ALA A 225 17.43 -0.25 7.11
N SER A 226 16.18 -0.33 6.64
CA SER A 226 15.76 0.20 5.34
C SER A 226 14.52 1.08 5.45
N LEU A 227 14.61 2.30 4.91
CA LEU A 227 13.51 3.25 4.85
C LEU A 227 13.33 3.77 3.42
N LYS A 228 12.17 3.48 2.82
CA LYS A 228 11.73 4.07 1.55
C LYS A 228 10.47 4.90 1.76
N LEU A 229 10.53 6.17 1.38
CA LEU A 229 9.43 7.12 1.44
C LEU A 229 9.21 7.76 0.07
N GLU A 230 7.97 7.85 -0.36
CA GLU A 230 7.63 8.36 -1.69
C GLU A 230 6.37 9.22 -1.70
N ASN A 231 6.43 10.37 -2.38
CA ASN A 231 5.35 11.36 -2.48
C ASN A 231 4.84 11.86 -1.12
N ILE A 232 5.77 12.32 -0.27
CA ILE A 232 5.49 12.84 1.08
C ILE A 232 6.09 14.24 1.23
N ALA A 233 5.35 15.15 1.85
CA ALA A 233 5.87 16.47 2.23
C ALA A 233 6.40 16.45 3.67
N CYS A 234 7.45 17.22 3.97
CA CYS A 234 7.96 17.34 5.33
C CYS A 234 8.70 18.65 5.60
N GLU A 235 8.88 18.92 6.89
CA GLU A 235 9.76 19.98 7.35
C GLU A 235 11.20 19.50 7.47
N ARG A 236 12.17 20.41 7.28
CA ARG A 236 13.60 20.10 7.41
C ARG A 236 13.94 19.39 8.72
N GLN A 237 13.42 19.94 9.83
CA GLN A 237 13.73 19.44 11.17
C GLN A 237 13.12 18.09 11.45
N GLU A 238 11.97 17.81 10.84
CA GLU A 238 11.26 16.55 11.01
C GLU A 238 12.03 15.41 10.35
N LEU A 239 12.41 15.57 9.09
CA LEU A 239 13.21 14.58 8.37
C LEU A 239 14.58 14.36 9.04
N LEU A 240 15.29 15.44 9.41
CA LEU A 240 16.54 15.32 10.16
C LEU A 240 16.37 14.59 11.50
N SER A 241 15.26 14.82 12.21
CA SER A 241 14.99 14.15 13.48
C SER A 241 14.76 12.65 13.30
N VAL A 242 14.09 12.22 12.23
CA VAL A 242 13.94 10.80 11.87
C VAL A 242 15.31 10.20 11.54
N LEU A 243 16.05 10.82 10.62
CA LEU A 243 17.36 10.30 10.19
C LEU A 243 18.37 10.22 11.34
N LYS A 244 18.45 11.25 12.18
CA LYS A 244 19.35 11.25 13.35
C LYS A 244 19.00 10.17 14.36
N ARG A 245 17.71 9.84 14.53
CA ARG A 245 17.24 8.80 15.46
C ARG A 245 17.59 7.39 14.99
N HIS A 246 17.63 7.20 13.67
CA HIS A 246 17.95 5.93 13.02
C HIS A 246 19.36 5.87 12.46
N LYS A 247 20.21 6.87 12.75
CA LYS A 247 21.56 6.98 12.14
C LYS A 247 22.44 5.74 12.35
N ASP A 248 22.24 5.03 13.47
CA ASP A 248 23.08 3.89 13.87
C ASP A 248 22.51 2.55 13.35
N THR A 249 21.27 2.54 12.86
CA THR A 249 20.59 1.33 12.39
C THR A 249 20.32 1.36 10.89
N LEU A 250 20.12 2.56 10.32
CA LEU A 250 19.69 2.74 8.93
C LEU A 250 20.86 2.53 7.96
N GLU A 251 20.76 1.48 7.16
CA GLU A 251 21.73 1.10 6.12
C GLU A 251 21.29 1.55 4.73
N SER A 252 19.98 1.66 4.50
CA SER A 252 19.40 2.01 3.21
C SER A 252 18.32 3.09 3.36
N LEU A 253 18.45 4.16 2.58
CA LEU A 253 17.52 5.29 2.55
C LEU A 253 17.14 5.61 1.11
N SER A 254 15.85 5.58 0.81
CA SER A 254 15.29 5.98 -0.49
C SER A 254 14.20 7.03 -0.28
N LEU A 255 14.41 8.21 -0.86
CA LEU A 255 13.50 9.34 -0.77
C LEU A 255 13.09 9.73 -2.20
N HIS A 256 11.89 9.35 -2.62
CA HIS A 256 11.38 9.64 -3.96
C HIS A 256 10.31 10.73 -3.89
N SER A 257 10.42 11.77 -4.71
CA SER A 257 9.42 12.85 -4.76
C SER A 257 9.06 13.42 -3.38
N ILE A 258 10.07 13.64 -2.53
CA ILE A 258 9.89 14.23 -1.20
C ILE A 258 9.98 15.76 -1.30
N SER A 259 8.96 16.45 -0.80
CA SER A 259 8.92 17.92 -0.75
C SER A 259 9.39 18.46 0.60
N LEU A 260 10.35 19.37 0.57
CA LEU A 260 10.88 20.06 1.74
C LEU A 260 10.27 21.46 1.83
N ARG A 261 9.31 21.66 2.73
CA ARG A 261 8.48 22.89 2.75
C ARG A 261 9.27 24.17 3.09
N SER A 262 10.19 24.08 4.03
CA SER A 262 10.95 25.23 4.55
C SER A 262 12.42 25.25 4.12
N THR A 263 12.85 24.36 3.22
CA THR A 263 14.27 24.26 2.85
C THR A 263 14.48 23.62 1.47
N SER A 264 15.73 23.44 1.06
CA SER A 264 16.08 22.70 -0.15
C SER A 264 17.01 21.53 0.16
N TRP A 265 17.08 20.57 -0.77
CA TRP A 265 18.02 19.45 -0.69
C TRP A 265 19.48 19.91 -0.59
N LEU A 266 19.84 21.02 -1.24
CA LEU A 266 21.18 21.61 -1.18
C LEU A 266 21.58 22.00 0.24
N VAL A 267 20.61 22.44 1.06
CA VAL A 267 20.85 22.82 2.47
C VAL A 267 20.80 21.60 3.40
N LEU A 268 19.95 20.62 3.10
CA LEU A 268 19.71 19.45 3.94
C LEU A 268 20.82 18.38 3.80
N LEU A 269 21.24 18.04 2.59
CA LEU A 269 22.18 16.93 2.33
C LEU A 269 23.52 17.06 3.10
N PRO A 270 24.15 18.24 3.22
CA PRO A 270 25.36 18.40 4.01
C PRO A 270 25.16 18.10 5.51
N GLN A 271 23.94 18.22 6.04
CA GLN A 271 23.62 17.95 7.44
C GLN A 271 23.39 16.45 7.68
N ILE A 272 22.86 15.72 6.70
CA ILE A 272 22.67 14.27 6.79
C ILE A 272 24.02 13.52 6.85
N ARG A 273 25.07 14.08 6.22
CA ARG A 273 26.41 13.48 6.20
C ARG A 273 27.18 13.57 7.53
N LYS A 274 26.70 14.35 8.49
CA LYS A 274 27.38 14.62 9.77
C LYS A 274 26.73 13.84 10.91
#